data_AF-A0A355R1W6-F1
#
_entry.id   AF-A0A355R1W6-F1
#
_cell.length_a   1.000
_cell.length_b   1.000
_cell.length_c   1.000
_cell.angle_alpha   90.00
_cell.angle_beta   90.00
_cell.angle_gamma   90.00
#
_symmetry.space_group_name_H-M   'P 1'
#
loop_
_entity.id
_entity.type
_entity.pdbx_description
1 polymer ?
#
loop_
_entity_poly.entity_id
_entity_poly.type
_entity_poly.pdbx_seq_one_letter_code
_entity_poly.pdbx_strand_id
1 'polypeptide(L)'
;HNMLGIKTEGDVQAIYVDTPGMHKANDKALNRYMNRNASAALKDVDVVIFVVDRTKWTDEDQLVLERVQYVTGPLIIAVNKTDRMEEKAELIPHLQWLQEQLPNAEVMPISAQQGHNLDALEAQIAKHLPENDHFFPEDQITDRSSRFLAAELVREKIMRQLGAELPYQITVEIEEFKQQGHVLHIHALILVERDGQKKIIIGDKGERIKRIGSEARKDMEVLFDSKVMLNLWVKVKGGWSDDERALRSLGYGDL
;
A
#
# COMPACT_ATOMS: atom_id res chain seq x y z
N HIS A 1 -8.64 -6.52 -2.38
CA HIS A 1 -7.75 -5.92 -1.36
C HIS A 1 -6.79 -4.88 -1.97
N ASN A 2 -7.19 -4.16 -3.03
CA ASN A 2 -6.38 -3.03 -3.53
C ASN A 2 -6.95 -1.77 -2.89
N MET A 3 -6.16 -0.97 -2.20
CA MET A 3 -6.66 0.26 -1.58
C MET A 3 -6.91 1.29 -2.67
N LEU A 4 -8.11 1.86 -2.73
CA LEU A 4 -8.36 3.04 -3.56
C LEU A 4 -8.06 4.28 -2.73
N GLY A 5 -7.09 5.07 -3.17
CA GLY A 5 -6.89 6.44 -2.73
C GLY A 5 -7.57 7.37 -3.73
N ILE A 6 -8.46 8.24 -3.28
CA ILE A 6 -9.18 9.18 -4.13
C ILE A 6 -8.65 10.57 -3.83
N LYS A 7 -8.19 11.26 -4.88
CA LYS A 7 -7.80 12.67 -4.81
C LYS A 7 -8.66 13.45 -5.80
N THR A 8 -9.46 14.37 -5.28
CA THR A 8 -10.26 15.29 -6.08
C THR A 8 -9.73 16.70 -5.91
N GLU A 9 -9.41 17.38 -7.01
CA GLU A 9 -8.98 18.78 -7.03
C GLU A 9 -9.61 19.49 -8.23
N GLY A 10 -10.59 20.36 -7.95
CA GLY A 10 -11.33 21.08 -8.98
C GLY A 10 -12.09 20.11 -9.90
N ASP A 11 -11.79 20.15 -11.19
CA ASP A 11 -12.36 19.29 -12.23
C ASP A 11 -11.67 17.92 -12.35
N VAL A 12 -10.57 17.68 -11.64
CA VAL A 12 -9.79 16.44 -11.74
C VAL A 12 -10.09 15.52 -10.55
N GLN A 13 -10.44 14.27 -10.83
CA GLN A 13 -10.50 13.20 -9.82
C GLN A 13 -9.59 12.03 -10.23
N ALA A 14 -8.52 11.81 -9.46
CA ALA A 14 -7.61 10.69 -9.61
C ALA A 14 -7.94 9.58 -8.59
N ILE A 15 -8.13 8.36 -9.09
CA ILE A 15 -8.40 7.17 -8.28
C ILE A 15 -7.16 6.28 -8.34
N TYR A 16 -6.33 6.35 -7.30
CA TYR A 16 -5.12 5.57 -7.15
C TYR A 16 -5.46 4.17 -6.68
N VAL A 17 -5.07 3.17 -7.48
CA VAL A 17 -5.18 1.76 -7.09
C VAL A 17 -3.83 1.30 -6.55
N ASP A 18 -3.74 1.05 -5.24
CA ASP A 18 -2.54 0.46 -4.67
C ASP A 18 -2.45 -1.02 -5.06
N THR A 19 -1.41 -1.36 -5.81
CA THR A 19 -1.08 -2.75 -6.15
C THR A 19 0.03 -3.24 -5.23
N PRO A 20 -0.12 -4.42 -4.60
CA PRO A 20 0.97 -4.98 -3.83
C PRO A 20 2.25 -5.13 -4.66
N GLY A 21 3.41 -4.96 -4.01
CA GLY A 21 4.72 -5.16 -4.64
C GLY A 21 4.82 -6.52 -5.32
N MET A 22 5.40 -6.56 -6.52
CA MET A 22 5.54 -7.78 -7.30
C MET A 22 6.80 -8.52 -6.86
N HIS A 23 6.60 -9.63 -6.14
CA HIS A 23 7.69 -10.44 -5.61
C HIS A 23 7.92 -11.69 -6.46
N LYS A 24 9.20 -12.13 -6.55
CA LYS A 24 9.55 -13.45 -7.09
C LYS A 24 8.75 -14.50 -6.30
N ALA A 25 8.04 -15.35 -7.04
CA ALA A 25 7.06 -16.26 -6.48
C ALA A 25 7.68 -17.16 -5.39
N ASN A 26 7.14 -17.09 -4.17
CA ASN A 26 7.10 -18.26 -3.29
C ASN A 26 5.80 -19.01 -3.58
N ASP A 27 5.79 -20.33 -3.43
CA ASP A 27 4.66 -21.26 -3.68
C ASP A 27 3.37 -20.99 -2.86
N LYS A 28 3.31 -19.89 -2.11
CA LYS A 28 2.17 -19.54 -1.27
C LYS A 28 1.00 -18.98 -2.05
N ALA A 29 -0.21 -19.36 -1.67
CA ALA A 29 -1.44 -18.95 -2.34
C ALA A 29 -1.64 -17.42 -2.29
N LEU A 30 -1.30 -16.78 -1.16
CA LEU A 30 -1.34 -15.33 -1.00
C LEU A 30 -0.46 -14.60 -2.04
N ASN A 31 0.76 -15.07 -2.27
CA ASN A 31 1.68 -14.43 -3.23
C ASN A 31 1.18 -14.55 -4.66
N ARG A 32 0.57 -15.70 -5.01
CA ARG A 32 -0.09 -15.87 -6.31
C ARG A 32 -1.27 -14.91 -6.47
N TYR A 33 -2.07 -14.73 -5.42
CA TYR A 33 -3.19 -13.79 -5.42
C TYR A 33 -2.71 -12.34 -5.58
N MET A 34 -1.70 -11.92 -4.82
CA MET A 34 -1.12 -10.57 -4.93
C MET A 34 -0.57 -10.28 -6.32
N ASN A 35 0.21 -11.21 -6.90
CA ASN A 35 0.72 -11.08 -8.26
C ASN A 35 -0.42 -11.02 -9.31
N ARG A 36 -1.46 -11.84 -9.15
CA ARG A 36 -2.62 -11.82 -10.05
C ARG A 36 -3.36 -10.48 -9.98
N ASN A 37 -3.56 -9.93 -8.79
CA ASN A 37 -4.20 -8.62 -8.60
C ASN A 37 -3.37 -7.48 -9.18
N ALA A 38 -2.05 -7.51 -9.01
CA ALA A 38 -1.16 -6.51 -9.61
C ALA A 38 -1.23 -6.57 -11.15
N SER A 39 -1.19 -7.77 -11.74
CA SER A 39 -1.33 -7.94 -13.20
C SER A 39 -2.72 -7.61 -13.74
N ALA A 40 -3.79 -7.83 -12.97
CA ALA A 40 -5.14 -7.45 -13.35
C ALA A 40 -5.31 -5.92 -13.33
N ALA A 41 -4.82 -5.26 -12.28
CA ALA A 41 -4.88 -3.80 -12.15
C ALA A 41 -4.21 -3.08 -13.33
N LEU A 42 -3.11 -3.62 -13.87
CA LEU A 42 -2.42 -3.04 -15.04
C LEU A 42 -3.27 -3.03 -16.34
N LYS A 43 -4.37 -3.77 -16.42
CA LYS A 43 -5.21 -3.84 -17.63
C LYS A 43 -6.31 -2.79 -17.67
N ASP A 44 -6.79 -2.36 -16.51
CA ASP A 44 -8.00 -1.56 -16.36
C ASP A 44 -7.71 -0.14 -15.85
N VAL A 45 -6.45 0.31 -15.91
CA VAL A 45 -6.02 1.65 -15.46
C VAL A 45 -5.71 2.57 -16.62
N ASP A 46 -6.11 3.83 -16.49
CA ASP A 46 -5.83 4.89 -17.47
C ASP A 46 -4.36 5.33 -17.46
N VAL A 47 -3.68 5.21 -16.31
CA VAL A 47 -2.28 5.61 -16.12
C VAL A 47 -1.58 4.60 -15.20
N VAL A 48 -0.38 4.17 -15.60
CA VAL A 48 0.49 3.33 -14.76
C VAL A 48 1.64 4.18 -14.21
N ILE A 49 1.85 4.11 -12.89
CA ILE A 49 2.99 4.76 -12.23
C ILE A 49 3.93 3.66 -11.71
N PHE A 50 5.09 3.52 -12.35
CA PHE A 50 6.15 2.62 -11.91
C PHE A 50 7.12 3.37 -10.99
N VAL A 51 7.06 3.09 -9.70
CA VAL A 51 7.90 3.74 -8.69
C VAL A 51 9.19 2.95 -8.45
N VAL A 52 10.35 3.61 -8.52
CA VAL A 52 11.68 3.00 -8.30
C VAL A 52 12.48 3.76 -7.22
N ASP A 53 13.42 3.10 -6.54
CA ASP A 53 14.22 3.69 -5.45
C ASP A 53 15.56 4.25 -5.96
N ARG A 54 15.62 5.55 -6.22
CA ARG A 54 16.84 6.26 -6.66
C ARG A 54 17.51 5.57 -7.85
N THR A 55 18.72 5.03 -7.64
CA THR A 55 19.52 4.28 -8.62
C THR A 55 19.57 2.78 -8.28
N LYS A 56 18.85 2.35 -7.25
CA LYS A 56 18.80 0.95 -6.84
C LYS A 56 17.91 0.20 -7.81
N TRP A 57 18.48 -0.79 -8.48
CA TRP A 57 17.76 -1.72 -9.33
C TRP A 57 17.88 -3.14 -8.79
N THR A 58 16.76 -3.81 -8.56
CA THR A 58 16.68 -5.16 -8.03
C THR A 58 16.00 -6.10 -9.01
N ASP A 59 16.09 -7.40 -8.73
CA ASP A 59 15.34 -8.43 -9.45
C ASP A 59 13.81 -8.23 -9.40
N GLU A 60 13.30 -7.56 -8.37
CA GLU A 60 11.86 -7.25 -8.26
C GLU A 60 11.49 -6.09 -9.18
N ASP A 61 12.34 -5.06 -9.27
CA ASP A 61 12.18 -3.98 -10.24
C ASP A 61 12.23 -4.52 -11.68
N GLN A 62 13.13 -5.48 -11.93
CA GLN A 62 13.21 -6.17 -13.21
C GLN A 62 11.91 -6.94 -13.55
N LEU A 63 11.33 -7.63 -12.57
CA LEU A 63 10.05 -8.33 -12.75
C LEU A 63 8.90 -7.36 -13.07
N VAL A 64 8.93 -6.15 -12.48
CA VAL A 64 7.96 -5.09 -12.76
C VAL A 64 8.14 -4.56 -14.17
N LEU A 65 9.38 -4.23 -14.54
CA LEU A 65 9.76 -3.82 -15.90
C LEU A 65 9.24 -4.81 -16.94
N GLU A 66 9.44 -6.10 -16.71
CA GLU A 66 9.01 -7.17 -17.61
C GLU A 66 7.49 -7.20 -17.86
N ARG A 67 6.69 -6.65 -16.95
CA ARG A 67 5.22 -6.56 -17.08
C ARG A 67 4.79 -5.23 -17.67
N VAL A 68 5.33 -4.12 -17.16
CA VAL A 68 4.90 -2.77 -17.58
C VAL A 68 5.36 -2.43 -19.00
N GLN A 69 6.39 -3.08 -19.53
CA GLN A 69 6.81 -2.91 -20.94
C GLN A 69 5.69 -3.24 -21.96
N TYR A 70 4.69 -4.03 -21.55
CA TYR A 70 3.55 -4.39 -22.40
C TYR A 70 2.33 -3.47 -22.21
N VAL A 71 2.42 -2.49 -21.31
CA VAL A 71 1.36 -1.50 -21.11
C VAL A 71 1.31 -0.61 -22.35
N THR A 72 0.11 -0.45 -22.91
CA THR A 72 -0.14 0.38 -24.10
C THR A 72 -0.62 1.78 -23.74
N GLY A 73 -1.10 1.96 -22.49
CA GLY A 73 -1.51 3.25 -21.96
C GLY A 73 -0.33 4.09 -21.43
N PRO A 74 -0.62 5.31 -20.96
CA PRO A 74 0.31 6.20 -20.29
C PRO A 74 1.10 5.50 -19.16
N LEU A 75 2.43 5.60 -19.21
CA LEU A 75 3.35 5.04 -18.25
C LEU A 75 4.27 6.13 -17.72
N ILE A 76 4.33 6.28 -16.40
CA ILE A 76 5.22 7.23 -15.72
C ILE A 76 6.17 6.45 -14.84
N ILE A 77 7.48 6.69 -14.95
CA ILE A 77 8.48 6.15 -14.03
C ILE A 77 8.79 7.21 -12.98
N ALA A 78 8.31 6.98 -11.76
CA ALA A 78 8.55 7.87 -10.63
C ALA A 78 9.80 7.43 -9.87
N VAL A 79 10.93 8.10 -10.13
CA VAL A 79 12.20 7.82 -9.44
C VAL A 79 12.17 8.50 -8.07
N ASN A 80 11.83 7.74 -7.04
CA ASN A 80 11.54 8.27 -5.71
C ASN A 80 12.79 8.32 -4.80
N LYS A 81 12.66 9.02 -3.67
CA LYS A 81 13.69 9.21 -2.63
C LYS A 81 14.93 9.95 -3.11
N THR A 82 14.79 10.81 -4.11
CA THR A 82 15.91 11.62 -4.64
C THR A 82 16.51 12.58 -3.61
N ASP A 83 15.79 12.89 -2.53
CA ASP A 83 16.28 13.62 -1.36
C ASP A 83 17.39 12.86 -0.59
N ARG A 84 17.49 11.54 -0.77
CA ARG A 84 18.51 10.69 -0.14
C ARG A 84 19.70 10.39 -1.06
N MET A 85 19.87 11.15 -2.13
CA MET A 85 21.04 11.03 -3.00
C MET A 85 22.10 12.04 -2.58
N GLU A 86 23.32 11.56 -2.33
CA GLU A 86 24.47 12.42 -2.03
C GLU A 86 24.95 13.12 -3.32
N GLU A 87 25.07 12.36 -4.41
CA GLU A 87 25.51 12.87 -5.71
C GLU A 87 24.38 12.83 -6.75
N LYS A 88 23.74 13.98 -6.98
CA LYS A 88 22.67 14.09 -8.00
C LYS A 88 23.15 13.78 -9.42
N ALA A 89 24.45 13.89 -9.68
CA ALA A 89 25.04 13.58 -10.99
C ALA A 89 24.89 12.09 -11.37
N GLU A 90 24.88 11.19 -10.38
CA GLU A 90 24.69 9.74 -10.61
C GLU A 90 23.27 9.41 -11.09
N LEU A 91 22.31 10.31 -10.90
CA LEU A 91 20.94 10.11 -11.34
C LEU A 91 20.82 10.17 -12.86
N ILE A 92 21.60 11.04 -13.53
CA ILE A 92 21.47 11.29 -14.97
C ILE A 92 21.67 10.01 -15.79
N PRO A 93 22.75 9.22 -15.61
CA PRO A 93 22.91 7.95 -16.33
C PRO A 93 21.79 6.95 -16.05
N HIS A 94 21.25 6.93 -14.82
CA HIS A 94 20.17 6.02 -14.47
C HIS A 94 18.85 6.41 -15.14
N LEU A 95 18.52 7.71 -15.21
CA LEU A 95 17.35 8.20 -15.93
C LEU A 95 17.43 7.87 -17.42
N GLN A 96 18.61 8.02 -18.02
CA GLN A 96 18.84 7.64 -19.42
C GLN A 96 18.62 6.15 -19.62
N TRP A 97 19.20 5.32 -18.76
CA TRP A 97 19.02 3.87 -18.82
C TRP A 97 17.54 3.46 -18.67
N LEU A 98 16.79 4.05 -17.73
CA LEU A 98 15.35 3.81 -17.57
C LEU A 98 14.55 4.19 -18.81
N GLN A 99 14.86 5.34 -19.43
CA GLN A 99 14.25 5.78 -20.67
C GLN A 99 14.52 4.81 -21.83
N GLU A 100 15.73 4.23 -21.89
CA GLU A 100 16.06 3.20 -22.89
C GLU A 100 15.29 1.90 -22.65
N GLN A 101 15.07 1.50 -21.39
CA GLN A 101 14.28 0.30 -21.07
C GLN A 101 12.80 0.47 -21.40
N LEU A 102 12.26 1.67 -21.18
CA LEU A 102 10.85 2.00 -21.42
C LEU A 102 10.73 3.30 -22.23
N PRO A 103 10.95 3.25 -23.56
CA PRO A 103 10.96 4.45 -24.42
C PRO A 103 9.66 5.25 -24.42
N ASN A 104 8.54 4.60 -24.12
CA ASN A 104 7.21 5.22 -24.09
C ASN A 104 6.86 5.82 -22.72
N ALA A 105 7.72 5.66 -21.70
CA ALA A 105 7.46 6.17 -20.36
C ALA A 105 7.97 7.61 -20.19
N GLU A 106 7.25 8.39 -19.39
CA GLU A 106 7.74 9.66 -18.86
C GLU A 106 8.52 9.41 -17.57
N VAL A 107 9.80 9.81 -17.52
CA VAL A 107 10.65 9.59 -16.34
C VAL A 107 10.67 10.85 -15.46
N MET A 108 10.19 10.73 -14.23
CA MET A 108 10.05 11.84 -13.30
C MET A 108 10.79 11.57 -11.98
N PRO A 109 11.88 12.29 -11.67
CA PRO A 109 12.51 12.23 -10.36
C PRO A 109 11.65 12.97 -9.32
N ILE A 110 11.37 12.32 -8.19
CA ILE A 110 10.52 12.86 -7.12
C ILE A 110 11.12 12.62 -5.72
N SER A 111 10.61 13.35 -4.73
CA SER A 111 10.72 12.97 -3.32
C SER A 111 9.33 12.97 -2.70
N ALA A 112 8.75 11.78 -2.51
CA ALA A 112 7.47 11.65 -1.82
C ALA A 112 7.53 12.16 -0.37
N GLN A 113 8.70 12.05 0.28
CA GLN A 113 8.87 12.49 1.66
C GLN A 113 8.94 14.02 1.80
N GLN A 114 9.61 14.70 0.86
CA GLN A 114 9.76 16.16 0.89
C GLN A 114 8.76 16.91 0.02
N GLY A 115 7.89 16.19 -0.71
CA GLY A 115 6.96 16.79 -1.67
C GLY A 115 7.63 17.27 -2.97
N HIS A 116 8.92 16.98 -3.18
CA HIS A 116 9.61 17.46 -4.37
C HIS A 116 9.03 16.83 -5.65
N ASN A 117 8.62 17.70 -6.57
CA ASN A 117 8.11 17.36 -7.89
C ASN A 117 6.80 16.55 -7.89
N LEU A 118 6.08 16.51 -6.77
CA LEU A 118 4.77 15.83 -6.67
C LEU A 118 3.69 16.58 -7.46
N ASP A 119 3.62 17.91 -7.36
CA ASP A 119 2.64 18.71 -8.12
C ASP A 119 2.78 18.51 -9.64
N ALA A 120 4.02 18.39 -10.13
CA ALA A 120 4.28 18.12 -11.54
C ALA A 120 3.87 16.69 -11.92
N LEU A 121 4.14 15.70 -11.06
CA LEU A 121 3.69 14.32 -11.26
C LEU A 121 2.16 14.25 -11.33
N GLU A 122 1.48 14.92 -10.42
CA GLU A 122 0.01 14.99 -10.39
C GLU A 122 -0.55 15.69 -11.63
N ALA A 123 0.06 16.80 -12.05
CA ALA A 123 -0.31 17.46 -13.30
C ALA A 123 -0.09 16.56 -14.53
N GLN A 124 0.92 15.68 -14.54
CA GLN A 124 1.08 14.70 -15.63
C GLN A 124 0.04 13.60 -15.58
N ILE A 125 -0.27 13.08 -14.40
CA ILE A 125 -1.35 12.10 -14.23
C ILE A 125 -2.68 12.68 -14.75
N ALA A 126 -3.01 13.91 -14.34
CA ALA A 126 -4.24 14.58 -14.72
C ALA A 126 -4.43 14.70 -16.25
N LYS A 127 -3.37 14.97 -17.01
CA LYS A 127 -3.43 15.08 -18.48
C LYS A 127 -3.81 13.77 -19.17
N HIS A 128 -3.63 12.65 -18.50
CA HIS A 128 -3.87 11.32 -19.04
C HIS A 128 -5.19 10.72 -18.57
N LEU A 129 -5.87 11.34 -17.60
CA LEU A 129 -7.18 10.90 -17.16
C LEU A 129 -8.23 11.20 -18.25
N PRO A 130 -9.17 10.28 -18.50
CA PRO A 130 -10.23 10.50 -19.46
C PRO A 130 -11.23 11.56 -18.96
N GLU A 131 -11.86 12.28 -19.89
CA GLU A 131 -12.98 13.16 -19.56
C GLU A 131 -14.18 12.32 -19.14
N ASN A 132 -14.62 12.48 -17.90
CA ASN A 132 -15.76 11.78 -17.32
C ASN A 132 -16.30 12.54 -16.10
N ASP A 133 -17.50 12.18 -15.66
CA ASP A 133 -18.02 12.63 -14.37
C ASP A 133 -17.16 12.04 -13.24
N HIS A 134 -17.06 12.78 -12.13
CA HIS A 134 -16.42 12.25 -10.92
C HIS A 134 -17.18 11.01 -10.43
N PHE A 135 -16.44 9.94 -10.17
CA PHE A 135 -16.98 8.66 -9.72
C PHE A 135 -17.36 8.71 -8.23
N PHE A 136 -16.68 9.56 -7.46
CA PHE A 136 -16.87 9.72 -6.02
C PHE A 136 -17.14 11.19 -5.63
N PRO A 137 -17.82 11.45 -4.50
CA PRO A 137 -17.93 12.78 -3.91
C PRO A 137 -16.56 13.43 -3.65
N GLU A 138 -16.50 14.76 -3.70
CA GLU A 138 -15.25 15.54 -3.56
C GLU A 138 -14.53 15.31 -2.22
N ASP A 139 -15.26 15.02 -1.15
CA ASP A 139 -14.74 14.80 0.20
C ASP A 139 -14.34 13.34 0.48
N GLN A 140 -14.62 12.43 -0.45
CA GLN A 140 -14.32 11.01 -0.27
C GLN A 140 -12.85 10.73 -0.58
N ILE A 141 -12.08 10.40 0.45
CA ILE A 141 -10.65 10.06 0.33
C ILE A 141 -10.42 8.58 -0.06
N THR A 142 -11.39 7.70 0.22
CA THR A 142 -11.29 6.25 -0.04
C THR A 142 -12.66 5.58 -0.14
N ASP A 143 -12.76 4.46 -0.87
CA ASP A 143 -13.98 3.64 -0.99
C ASP A 143 -14.19 2.67 0.19
N ARG A 144 -13.28 2.68 1.16
CA ARG A 144 -13.19 1.65 2.20
C ARG A 144 -13.94 2.01 3.48
N SER A 145 -14.57 1.00 4.07
CA SER A 145 -15.27 1.14 5.36
C SER A 145 -14.33 1.57 6.49
N SER A 146 -14.85 2.26 7.51
CA SER A 146 -14.07 2.66 8.70
C SER A 146 -13.38 1.49 9.40
N ARG A 147 -13.97 0.27 9.32
CA ARG A 147 -13.34 -0.97 9.79
C ARG A 147 -12.06 -1.30 9.03
N PHE A 148 -12.09 -1.17 7.71
CA PHE A 148 -10.91 -1.39 6.89
C PHE A 148 -9.81 -0.39 7.25
N LEU A 149 -10.13 0.90 7.32
CA LEU A 149 -9.16 1.94 7.69
C LEU A 149 -8.53 1.70 9.07
N ALA A 150 -9.33 1.25 10.03
CA ALA A 150 -8.80 0.87 11.33
C ALA A 150 -7.83 -0.32 11.24
N ALA A 151 -8.12 -1.34 10.42
CA ALA A 151 -7.22 -2.46 10.18
C ALA A 151 -5.91 -2.01 9.51
N GLU A 152 -5.98 -1.11 8.53
CA GLU A 152 -4.81 -0.57 7.83
C GLU A 152 -3.91 0.24 8.76
N LEU A 153 -4.47 1.11 9.61
CA LEU A 153 -3.69 1.87 10.58
C LEU A 153 -2.92 0.95 11.54
N VAL A 154 -3.55 -0.14 12.01
CA VAL A 154 -2.85 -1.15 12.81
C VAL A 154 -1.76 -1.84 11.99
N ARG A 155 -2.06 -2.23 10.74
CA ARG A 155 -1.09 -2.91 9.86
C ARG A 155 0.11 -2.02 9.56
N GLU A 156 -0.10 -0.75 9.26
CA GLU A 156 0.96 0.25 9.04
C GLU A 156 1.90 0.33 10.25
N LYS A 157 1.35 0.37 11.48
CA LYS A 157 2.19 0.40 12.70
C LYS A 157 2.95 -0.90 12.91
N ILE A 158 2.35 -2.05 12.59
CA ILE A 158 3.06 -3.34 12.60
C ILE A 158 4.24 -3.28 11.62
N MET A 159 4.01 -2.84 10.38
CA MET A 159 5.04 -2.76 9.34
C MET A 159 6.18 -1.81 9.74
N ARG A 160 5.86 -0.62 10.25
CA ARG A 160 6.85 0.37 10.68
C ARG A 160 7.73 -0.16 11.82
N GLN A 161 7.17 -0.92 12.77
CA GLN A 161 7.90 -1.43 13.93
C GLN A 161 8.73 -2.69 13.63
N LEU A 162 8.36 -3.46 12.60
CA LEU A 162 9.03 -4.73 12.27
C LEU A 162 10.14 -4.58 11.23
N GLY A 163 10.10 -3.57 10.35
CA GLY A 163 11.00 -3.53 9.19
C GLY A 163 10.74 -4.71 8.24
N ALA A 164 11.46 -4.77 7.11
CA ALA A 164 11.14 -5.65 5.97
C ALA A 164 10.81 -7.15 6.28
N GLU A 165 10.01 -7.72 5.38
CA GLU A 165 9.63 -9.14 5.14
C GLU A 165 8.67 -9.90 6.09
N LEU A 166 8.40 -9.46 7.31
CA LEU A 166 7.33 -10.06 8.13
C LEU A 166 5.86 -9.68 7.79
N PRO A 167 5.52 -8.62 7.01
CA PRO A 167 4.14 -8.18 6.83
C PRO A 167 3.22 -9.16 6.08
N TYR A 168 3.74 -9.90 5.09
CA TYR A 168 2.88 -10.73 4.22
C TYR A 168 2.29 -11.95 4.92
N GLN A 169 2.77 -12.31 6.11
CA GLN A 169 2.22 -13.40 6.92
C GLN A 169 1.39 -12.88 8.09
N ILE A 170 0.98 -11.60 8.04
CA ILE A 170 0.20 -10.94 9.09
C ILE A 170 -1.07 -10.35 8.45
N THR A 171 -2.22 -10.70 9.01
CA THR A 171 -3.50 -10.05 8.64
C THR A 171 -4.10 -9.40 9.89
N VAL A 172 -4.77 -8.27 9.70
CA VAL A 172 -5.51 -7.57 10.76
C VAL A 172 -6.99 -7.63 10.42
N GLU A 173 -7.80 -8.14 11.35
CA GLU A 173 -9.26 -8.22 11.25
C GLU A 173 -9.90 -7.38 12.35
N ILE A 174 -10.96 -6.63 12.04
CA ILE A 174 -11.71 -5.87 13.04
C ILE A 174 -12.93 -6.68 13.49
N GLU A 175 -12.85 -7.25 14.69
CA GLU A 175 -13.92 -8.05 15.29
C GLU A 175 -15.05 -7.18 15.87
N GLU A 176 -14.71 -5.98 16.35
CA GLU A 176 -15.68 -5.01 16.87
C GLU A 176 -15.34 -3.61 16.40
N PHE A 177 -16.37 -2.87 15.98
CA PHE A 177 -16.30 -1.44 15.68
C PHE A 177 -17.63 -0.82 16.09
N LYS A 178 -17.67 -0.21 17.27
CA LYS A 178 -18.92 0.21 17.91
C LYS A 178 -18.75 1.54 18.63
N GLN A 179 -19.65 2.48 18.33
CA GLN A 179 -19.75 3.73 19.07
C GLN A 179 -20.42 3.49 20.43
N GLN A 180 -19.78 3.90 21.53
CA GLN A 180 -20.34 3.88 22.88
C GLN A 180 -20.20 5.27 23.51
N GLY A 181 -21.28 6.05 23.49
CA GLY A 181 -21.23 7.45 23.89
C GLY A 181 -20.27 8.24 23.00
N HIS A 182 -19.28 8.89 23.61
CA HIS A 182 -18.26 9.68 22.91
C HIS A 182 -16.98 8.88 22.58
N VAL A 183 -16.98 7.57 22.82
CA VAL A 183 -15.80 6.71 22.59
C VAL A 183 -16.14 5.65 21.55
N LEU A 184 -15.29 5.54 20.54
CA LEU A 184 -15.32 4.49 19.54
C LEU A 184 -14.52 3.29 20.05
N HIS A 185 -15.19 2.16 20.25
CA HIS A 185 -14.56 0.92 20.69
C HIS A 185 -14.21 0.06 19.46
N ILE A 186 -12.93 -0.27 19.34
CA ILE A 186 -12.38 -1.04 18.23
C ILE A 186 -11.63 -2.25 18.77
N HIS A 187 -12.02 -3.43 18.31
CA HIS A 187 -11.34 -4.69 18.62
C HIS A 187 -10.66 -5.21 17.36
N ALA A 188 -9.33 -5.25 17.37
CA ALA A 188 -8.54 -5.73 16.24
C ALA A 188 -7.76 -7.01 16.56
N LEU A 189 -7.97 -8.04 15.74
CA LEU A 189 -7.29 -9.32 15.81
C LEU A 189 -6.16 -9.36 14.79
N ILE A 190 -4.93 -9.48 15.29
CA ILE A 190 -3.71 -9.66 14.50
C ILE A 190 -3.46 -11.16 14.35
N LEU A 191 -3.64 -11.68 13.14
CA LEU A 191 -3.43 -13.07 12.79
C LEU A 191 -2.02 -13.29 12.24
N VAL A 192 -1.34 -14.31 12.77
CA VAL A 192 0.01 -14.72 12.31
C VAL A 192 0.09 -16.21 12.05
N GLU A 193 1.04 -16.65 11.23
CA GLU A 193 1.21 -18.07 10.91
C GLU A 193 1.92 -18.88 12.00
N ARG A 194 2.90 -18.28 12.68
CA ARG A 194 3.83 -19.00 13.57
C ARG A 194 3.92 -18.33 14.95
N ASP A 195 4.14 -19.14 15.97
CA ASP A 195 4.29 -18.65 17.36
C ASP A 195 5.46 -17.68 17.53
N GLY A 196 6.55 -17.88 16.77
CA GLY A 196 7.66 -16.93 16.71
C GLY A 196 7.22 -15.52 16.29
N GLN A 197 6.33 -15.42 15.29
CA GLN A 197 5.79 -14.12 14.84
C GLN A 197 4.91 -13.49 15.91
N LYS A 198 4.09 -14.29 16.61
CA LYS A 198 3.30 -13.81 17.74
C LYS A 198 4.19 -13.19 18.81
N LYS A 199 5.28 -13.87 19.20
CA LYS A 199 6.26 -13.35 20.17
C LYS A 199 6.91 -12.06 19.69
N ILE A 200 7.25 -11.98 18.40
CA ILE A 200 7.85 -10.80 17.78
C ILE A 200 6.89 -9.60 17.81
N ILE A 201 5.59 -9.79 17.55
CA ILE A 201 4.58 -8.72 17.58
C ILE A 201 4.33 -8.25 19.01
N ILE A 202 4.23 -9.17 19.97
CA ILE A 202 4.05 -8.84 21.38
C ILE A 202 5.28 -8.05 21.87
N GLY A 203 6.49 -8.49 21.50
CA GLY A 203 7.75 -7.91 21.96
C GLY A 203 8.06 -8.23 23.42
N ASP A 204 9.21 -7.78 23.90
CA ASP A 204 9.60 -7.99 25.29
C ASP A 204 8.56 -7.36 26.23
N LYS A 205 8.05 -8.15 27.18
CA LYS A 205 7.02 -7.74 28.16
C LYS A 205 5.78 -7.04 27.55
N GLY A 206 5.46 -7.30 26.28
CA GLY A 206 4.35 -6.65 25.60
C GLY A 206 4.61 -5.20 25.15
N GLU A 207 5.86 -4.73 25.19
CA GLU A 207 6.20 -3.34 24.86
C GLU A 207 5.84 -3.00 23.41
N ARG A 208 6.10 -3.92 22.47
CA ARG A 208 5.89 -3.65 21.05
C ARG A 208 4.41 -3.57 20.69
N ILE A 209 3.59 -4.51 21.15
CA ILE A 209 2.14 -4.45 20.93
C ILE A 209 1.52 -3.21 21.57
N LYS A 210 2.02 -2.79 22.75
CA LYS A 210 1.59 -1.55 23.40
C LYS A 210 1.93 -0.33 22.55
N ARG A 211 3.12 -0.29 21.94
CA ARG A 211 3.55 0.78 21.04
C ARG A 211 2.70 0.82 19.77
N ILE A 212 2.51 -0.32 19.11
CA ILE A 212 1.63 -0.48 17.94
C ILE A 212 0.23 0.07 18.25
N GLY A 213 -0.39 -0.39 19.34
CA GLY A 213 -1.73 0.07 19.73
C GLY A 213 -1.78 1.56 20.08
N SER A 214 -0.75 2.08 20.73
CA SER A 214 -0.70 3.50 21.11
C SER A 214 -0.57 4.42 19.90
N GLU A 215 0.25 4.05 18.92
CA GLU A 215 0.45 4.80 17.67
C GLU A 215 -0.80 4.69 16.78
N ALA A 216 -1.32 3.47 16.56
CA ALA A 216 -2.51 3.26 15.73
C ALA A 216 -3.74 3.98 16.30
N ARG A 217 -3.94 3.95 17.63
CA ARG A 217 -5.04 4.64 18.30
C ARG A 217 -4.99 6.16 18.07
N LYS A 218 -3.81 6.79 18.14
CA LYS A 218 -3.69 8.25 17.91
C LYS A 218 -4.12 8.63 16.50
N ASP A 219 -3.71 7.85 15.51
CA ASP A 219 -4.08 8.11 14.12
C ASP A 219 -5.57 7.87 13.88
N MET A 220 -6.15 6.85 14.53
CA MET A 220 -7.60 6.62 14.51
C MET A 220 -8.37 7.76 15.17
N GLU A 221 -7.87 8.36 16.26
CA GLU A 221 -8.53 9.50 16.90
C GLU A 221 -8.59 10.72 15.99
N VAL A 222 -7.53 10.97 15.21
CA VAL A 222 -7.50 12.03 14.20
C VAL A 222 -8.43 11.69 13.03
N LEU A 223 -8.32 10.48 12.50
CA LEU A 223 -9.07 10.06 11.31
C LEU A 223 -10.59 10.01 11.55
N PHE A 224 -11.03 9.55 12.72
CA PHE A 224 -12.45 9.38 13.03
C PHE A 224 -13.04 10.54 13.84
N ASP A 225 -12.25 11.58 14.13
CA ASP A 225 -12.63 12.72 14.98
C ASP A 225 -13.37 12.30 16.26
N SER A 226 -12.85 11.27 16.93
CA SER A 226 -13.48 10.66 18.10
C SER A 226 -12.42 10.12 19.04
N LYS A 227 -12.73 10.04 20.35
CA LYS A 227 -11.91 9.23 21.26
C LYS A 227 -12.01 7.77 20.88
N VAL A 228 -10.89 7.05 20.93
CA VAL A 228 -10.81 5.65 20.52
C VAL A 228 -10.31 4.78 21.66
N MET A 229 -11.05 3.71 21.96
CA MET A 229 -10.61 2.59 22.80
C MET A 229 -10.23 1.43 21.86
N LEU A 230 -8.92 1.27 21.61
CA LEU A 230 -8.38 0.22 20.75
C LEU A 230 -7.87 -0.95 21.59
N ASN A 231 -8.45 -2.13 21.37
CA ASN A 231 -7.96 -3.39 21.92
C ASN A 231 -7.32 -4.23 20.82
N LEU A 232 -6.12 -4.76 21.08
CA LEU A 232 -5.36 -5.58 20.14
C LEU A 232 -5.16 -6.99 20.70
N TRP A 233 -5.42 -8.01 19.88
CA TRP A 233 -5.09 -9.40 20.18
C TRP A 233 -4.17 -9.99 19.12
N VAL A 234 -3.31 -10.93 19.52
CA VAL A 234 -2.44 -11.66 18.57
C VAL A 234 -2.73 -13.14 18.67
N LYS A 235 -3.18 -13.72 17.55
CA LYS A 235 -3.56 -15.13 17.46
C LYS A 235 -2.77 -15.83 16.34
N VAL A 236 -2.26 -17.01 16.67
CA VAL A 236 -1.63 -17.89 15.69
C VAL A 236 -2.72 -18.67 14.97
N LYS A 237 -2.75 -18.58 13.65
CA LYS A 237 -3.55 -19.42 12.76
C LYS A 237 -2.57 -20.01 11.76
N GLY A 238 -2.27 -21.31 11.84
CA GLY A 238 -1.36 -21.95 10.89
C GLY A 238 -2.02 -22.08 9.51
N GLY A 239 -1.23 -21.98 8.44
CA GLY A 239 -1.63 -22.39 7.08
C GLY A 239 -2.68 -21.52 6.36
N TRP A 240 -3.10 -20.38 6.93
CA TRP A 240 -4.14 -19.54 6.28
C TRP A 240 -3.66 -18.89 4.97
N SER A 241 -2.38 -18.57 4.85
CA SER A 241 -1.80 -17.92 3.65
C SER A 241 -1.65 -18.88 2.46
N ASP A 242 -1.73 -20.18 2.72
CA ASP A 242 -1.71 -21.26 1.74
C ASP A 242 -3.12 -21.83 1.46
N ASP A 243 -4.11 -21.47 2.28
CA ASP A 243 -5.50 -21.91 2.16
C ASP A 243 -6.36 -20.84 1.47
N GLU A 244 -6.76 -21.10 0.22
CA GLU A 244 -7.61 -20.21 -0.57
C GLU A 244 -8.97 -19.92 0.10
N ARG A 245 -9.54 -20.86 0.87
CA ARG A 245 -10.80 -20.62 1.59
C ARG A 245 -10.57 -19.65 2.75
N ALA A 246 -9.46 -19.80 3.46
CA ALA A 246 -9.07 -18.86 4.50
C ALA A 246 -8.80 -17.47 3.91
N LEU A 247 -8.11 -17.38 2.77
CA LEU A 247 -7.87 -16.12 2.05
C LEU A 247 -9.18 -15.40 1.70
N ARG A 248 -10.18 -16.10 1.13
CA ARG A 248 -11.49 -15.50 0.84
C ARG A 248 -12.17 -14.96 2.10
N SER A 249 -12.14 -15.71 3.20
CA SER A 249 -12.72 -15.26 4.48
C SER A 249 -12.02 -14.03 5.07
N LEU A 250 -10.78 -13.76 4.65
CA LEU A 250 -9.97 -12.62 5.06
C LEU A 250 -10.04 -11.46 4.03
N GLY A 251 -10.93 -11.54 3.04
CA GLY A 251 -11.11 -10.48 2.02
C GLY A 251 -10.14 -10.55 0.84
N TYR A 252 -9.43 -11.67 0.66
CA TYR A 252 -8.56 -11.97 -0.49
C TYR A 252 -9.25 -12.97 -1.43
N GLY A 253 -10.32 -12.56 -2.09
CA GLY A 253 -11.20 -13.49 -2.83
C GLY A 253 -11.97 -12.90 -4.00
N ASP A 254 -12.28 -11.62 -3.94
CA ASP A 254 -13.07 -10.94 -4.96
C ASP A 254 -12.16 -10.04 -5.79
N LEU A 255 -12.12 -10.33 -7.09
CA LEU A 255 -11.73 -9.40 -8.14
C LEU A 255 -12.96 -8.52 -8.47
#